data_AF-V3ZNM9-F1
#
_entry.id   AF-V3ZNM9-F1
#
_cell.length_a   1.000
_cell.length_b   1.000
_cell.length_c   1.000
_cell.angle_alpha   90.00
_cell.angle_beta   90.00
_cell.angle_gamma   90.00
#
_symmetry.space_group_name_H-M   'P 1'
#
loop_
_entity.id
_entity.type
_entity.pdbx_description
1 polymer ?
#
loop_
_entity_poly.entity_id
_entity_poly.type
_entity_poly.pdbx_seq_one_letter_code
_entity_poly.pdbx_strand_id
1 'polypeptide(L)'
;MVLSNSDFQILGNRHKSNFDNDDLVDLLRALLAEAINLQNKGHVAQLHEVIRCVKLFDSNGITRIIQSLNEEHKNRSTYISYLIRCRQGLQSSLSHLQRLLSRTERDREIGTRHLINSCTRLFLEKYETQIMKFHTEFQRLTLADEKTDLVNSFLEFIYREMEQEPIWAAATECQLEDACLAIERSVMSRIYTQALFPNGDGDISRDQVYHQHIRKLSENIKPSHPDLCIPSKYHFECPWPAAQREIFLINAYKTPKDKLGCILRCSTTIMNLLSMSNEKSVPAADDFMPVLIYVIIRANPPCLLSTLQYIQSFYDDRLAGEESYWWSQFSSAIEFIKTMEYCD
;
A
#
# COMPACT_ATOMS: atom_id res chain seq x y z
N MET A 1 12.34 39.16 14.02
CA MET A 1 11.46 38.08 14.51
C MET A 1 10.04 38.49 14.15
N VAL A 2 9.41 37.83 13.18
CA VAL A 2 7.98 38.06 12.90
C VAL A 2 7.25 37.01 13.72
N LEU A 3 6.81 37.40 14.92
CA LEU A 3 5.98 36.55 15.77
C LEU A 3 4.69 36.20 15.01
N SER A 4 4.33 34.91 14.99
CA SER A 4 3.15 34.41 14.30
C SER A 4 1.88 34.74 15.09
N ASN A 5 0.71 34.71 14.44
CA ASN A 5 -0.58 34.89 15.13
C ASN A 5 -0.79 33.86 16.26
N SER A 6 -0.19 32.67 16.17
CA SER A 6 -0.17 31.67 17.25
C SER A 6 0.66 32.13 18.46
N ASP A 7 1.79 32.78 18.25
CA ASP A 7 2.65 33.30 19.32
C ASP A 7 1.96 34.45 20.07
N PHE A 8 1.19 35.28 19.35
CA PHE A 8 0.35 36.31 19.95
C PHE A 8 -0.94 35.78 20.58
N GLN A 9 -1.47 34.63 20.17
CA GLN A 9 -2.59 33.99 20.87
C GLN A 9 -2.17 33.43 22.23
N ILE A 10 -0.94 32.94 22.36
CA ILE A 10 -0.36 32.54 23.67
C ILE A 10 -0.27 33.76 24.60
N LEU A 11 0.07 34.93 24.06
CA LEU A 11 0.07 36.21 24.77
C LEU A 11 -1.37 36.72 25.03
N GLY A 12 -2.28 36.61 24.06
CA GLY A 12 -3.62 37.21 24.12
C GLY A 12 -4.66 36.43 24.93
N ASN A 13 -4.50 35.12 25.13
CA ASN A 13 -5.50 34.30 25.82
C ASN A 13 -5.41 34.30 27.35
N ARG A 14 -4.44 35.00 27.94
CA ARG A 14 -4.43 35.24 29.38
C ARG A 14 -5.09 36.60 29.65
N HIS A 15 -6.39 36.58 29.95
CA HIS A 15 -7.10 37.66 30.64
C HIS A 15 -6.49 37.88 32.04
N LYS A 16 -5.25 38.37 32.12
CA LYS A 16 -4.62 38.84 33.35
C LYS A 16 -4.03 40.21 33.11
N SER A 17 -4.51 41.15 33.91
CA SER A 17 -4.17 42.57 33.89
C SER A 17 -2.74 42.90 34.34
N ASN A 18 -1.82 41.92 34.39
CA ASN A 18 -0.39 42.12 34.62
C ASN A 18 0.38 41.01 33.89
N PHE A 19 1.09 41.39 32.82
CA PHE A 19 2.09 40.54 32.19
C PHE A 19 3.37 40.63 33.01
N ASP A 20 3.74 39.55 33.70
CA ASP A 20 4.94 39.51 34.54
C ASP A 20 6.19 39.20 33.70
N ASN A 21 7.36 39.64 34.18
CA ASN A 21 8.68 39.46 33.55
C ASN A 21 8.95 37.99 33.13
N ASP A 22 8.46 37.04 33.94
CA ASP A 22 8.66 35.61 33.72
C ASP A 22 7.92 35.07 32.47
N ASP A 23 6.74 35.59 32.12
CA ASP A 23 5.96 35.08 30.97
C ASP A 23 6.65 35.37 29.63
N LEU A 24 7.30 36.54 29.48
CA LEU A 24 8.06 36.90 28.28
C LEU A 24 9.36 36.10 28.16
N VAL A 25 10.05 35.90 29.30
CA VAL A 25 11.28 35.11 29.35
C VAL A 25 11.00 33.65 29.03
N ASP A 26 9.88 33.10 29.49
CA ASP A 26 9.48 31.72 29.19
C ASP A 26 9.10 31.52 27.73
N LEU A 27 8.43 32.49 27.09
CA LEU A 27 8.20 32.49 25.65
C LEU A 27 9.51 32.49 24.86
N LEU A 28 10.46 33.35 25.24
CA LEU A 28 11.77 33.42 24.59
C LEU A 28 12.59 32.13 24.80
N ARG A 29 12.46 31.46 25.94
CA ARG A 29 13.07 30.14 26.20
C ARG A 29 12.45 29.06 25.32
N ALA A 30 11.13 29.09 25.10
CA ALA A 30 10.46 28.16 24.20
C ALA A 30 10.96 28.35 22.75
N LEU A 31 11.04 29.59 22.27
CA LEU A 31 11.58 29.92 20.95
C LEU A 31 13.07 29.55 20.82
N LEU A 32 13.85 29.69 21.90
CA LEU A 32 15.24 29.27 21.94
C LEU A 32 15.37 27.75 21.83
N ALA A 33 14.55 26.99 22.54
CA ALA A 33 14.53 25.54 22.45
C ALA A 33 14.17 25.05 21.04
N GLU A 34 13.19 25.70 20.39
CA GLU A 34 12.84 25.44 18.99
C GLU A 34 14.01 25.76 18.04
N ALA A 35 14.67 26.91 18.20
CA ALA A 35 15.81 27.29 17.38
C ALA A 35 17.02 26.36 17.55
N ILE A 36 17.24 25.82 18.76
CA ILE A 36 18.26 24.79 19.03
C ILE A 36 17.91 23.50 18.28
N ASN A 37 16.65 23.06 18.35
CA ASN A 37 16.19 21.85 17.64
C ASN A 37 16.32 21.99 16.11
N LEU A 38 16.08 23.18 15.57
CA LEU A 38 16.26 23.50 14.14
C LEU A 38 17.72 23.79 13.75
N GLN A 39 18.67 23.68 14.68
CA GLN A 39 20.11 23.93 14.50
C GLN A 39 20.46 25.34 13.94
N ASN A 40 19.61 26.34 14.18
CA ASN A 40 19.84 27.69 13.68
C ASN A 40 20.76 28.49 14.62
N LYS A 41 22.08 28.28 14.49
CA LYS A 41 23.10 28.86 15.37
C LYS A 41 23.03 30.39 15.48
N GLY A 42 22.65 31.09 14.41
CA GLY A 42 22.49 32.55 14.40
C GLY A 42 21.31 33.02 15.25
N HIS A 43 20.16 32.35 15.10
CA HIS A 43 18.95 32.66 15.87
C HIS A 43 19.11 32.32 17.35
N VAL A 44 19.81 31.23 17.66
CA VAL A 44 20.15 30.82 19.04
C VAL A 44 21.00 31.87 19.74
N ALA A 45 22.03 32.42 19.08
CA ALA A 45 22.86 33.48 19.66
C ALA A 45 22.05 34.76 19.92
N GLN A 46 21.18 35.15 18.99
CA GLN A 46 20.30 36.31 19.14
C GLN A 46 19.30 36.14 20.28
N LEU A 47 18.68 34.96 20.41
CA LEU A 47 17.70 34.68 21.46
C LEU A 47 18.35 34.64 22.85
N HIS A 48 19.56 34.09 22.98
CA HIS A 48 20.31 34.17 24.23
C HIS A 48 20.58 35.61 24.67
N GLU A 49 21.01 36.47 23.74
CA GLU A 49 21.29 37.87 24.05
C GLU A 49 20.01 38.64 24.38
N VAL A 50 18.91 38.40 23.65
CA VAL A 50 17.60 38.99 23.94
C VAL A 50 17.10 38.58 25.33
N ILE A 51 17.19 37.29 25.69
CA ILE A 51 16.83 36.81 27.04
C ILE A 51 17.67 37.49 28.11
N ARG A 52 18.98 37.67 27.87
CA ARG A 52 19.88 38.36 28.80
C ARG A 52 19.48 39.82 28.97
N CYS A 53 19.20 40.53 27.88
CA CYS A 53 18.81 41.93 27.89
C CYS A 53 17.44 42.14 28.55
N VAL A 54 16.44 41.30 28.25
CA VAL A 54 15.08 41.40 28.83
C VAL A 54 15.11 41.24 30.35
N LYS A 55 15.98 40.38 30.87
CA LYS A 55 16.19 40.21 32.32
C LYS A 55 16.76 41.44 33.05
N LEU A 56 17.33 42.40 32.32
CA LEU A 56 17.87 43.65 32.90
C LEU A 56 16.82 44.74 33.06
N PHE A 57 15.63 44.59 32.47
CA PHE A 57 14.56 45.57 32.58
C PHE A 57 13.71 45.36 33.85
N ASP A 58 13.21 46.46 34.38
CA ASP A 58 12.18 46.46 35.41
C ASP A 58 10.79 46.16 34.79
N SER A 59 9.80 45.89 35.65
CA SER A 59 8.43 45.55 35.21
C SER A 59 7.80 46.64 34.33
N ASN A 60 8.10 47.91 34.60
CA ASN A 60 7.63 49.04 33.78
C ASN A 60 8.31 49.09 32.41
N GLY A 61 9.61 48.82 32.33
CA GLY A 61 10.35 48.73 31.07
C GLY A 61 9.82 47.60 30.17
N ILE A 62 9.56 46.42 30.76
CA ILE A 62 8.99 45.27 30.03
C ILE A 62 7.60 45.57 29.52
N THR A 63 6.75 46.21 30.33
CA THR A 63 5.40 46.62 29.92
C THR A 63 5.45 47.56 28.70
N ARG A 64 6.39 48.51 28.67
CA ARG A 64 6.60 49.41 27.52
C ARG A 64 7.08 48.67 26.27
N ILE A 65 7.98 47.70 26.43
CA ILE A 65 8.46 46.86 25.32
C ILE A 65 7.30 46.06 24.72
N ILE A 66 6.49 45.41 25.57
CA ILE A 66 5.32 44.64 25.13
C ILE A 66 4.30 45.53 24.42
N GLN A 67 4.04 46.73 24.95
CA GLN A 67 3.16 47.71 24.29
C GLN A 67 3.68 48.13 22.91
N SER A 68 4.98 48.44 22.80
CA SER A 68 5.60 48.80 21.53
C SER A 68 5.56 47.64 20.51
N LEU A 69 5.81 46.40 20.95
CA LEU A 69 5.70 45.21 20.11
C LEU A 69 4.26 44.97 19.63
N ASN A 70 3.27 45.19 20.50
CA ASN A 70 1.86 45.07 20.14
C ASN A 70 1.43 46.15 19.13
N GLU A 71 1.88 47.39 19.29
CA GLU A 71 1.62 48.46 18.32
C GLU A 71 2.28 48.17 16.96
N GLU A 72 3.53 47.72 16.97
CA GLU A 72 4.25 47.34 15.75
C GLU A 72 3.58 46.14 15.05
N HIS A 73 3.15 45.14 15.82
CA HIS A 73 2.39 44.01 15.29
C HIS A 73 1.05 44.45 14.70
N LYS A 74 0.31 45.33 15.37
CA LYS A 74 -0.95 45.90 14.87
C LYS A 74 -0.73 46.67 13.56
N ASN A 75 0.33 47.47 13.49
CA ASN A 75 0.70 48.22 12.29
C ASN A 75 1.08 47.30 11.12
N ARG A 76 1.72 46.16 11.38
CA ARG A 76 2.10 45.17 10.35
C ARG A 76 1.05 44.10 10.08
N SER A 77 -0.03 44.06 10.85
CA SER A 77 -1.04 42.98 10.81
C SER A 77 -1.66 42.78 9.42
N THR A 78 -1.88 43.86 8.66
CA THR A 78 -2.40 43.82 7.29
C THR A 78 -1.42 43.16 6.32
N TYR A 79 -0.12 43.48 6.45
CA TYR A 79 0.94 42.86 5.65
C TYR A 79 1.17 41.39 6.03
N ILE A 80 1.16 41.06 7.33
CA ILE A 80 1.24 39.67 7.80
C ILE A 80 0.06 38.86 7.27
N SER A 81 -1.16 39.40 7.35
CA SER A 81 -2.37 38.76 6.81
C SER A 81 -2.28 38.55 5.29
N TYR A 82 -1.72 39.53 4.56
CA TYR A 82 -1.43 39.40 3.14
C TYR A 82 -0.44 38.26 2.87
N LEU A 83 0.68 38.19 3.60
CA LEU A 83 1.68 37.12 3.44
C LEU A 83 1.10 35.74 3.77
N ILE A 84 0.28 35.63 4.82
CA ILE A 84 -0.41 34.37 5.16
C ILE A 84 -1.35 33.97 4.02
N ARG A 85 -2.15 34.91 3.49
CA ARG A 85 -3.05 34.64 2.37
C ARG A 85 -2.29 34.25 1.10
N CYS A 86 -1.16 34.90 0.81
CA CYS A 86 -0.27 34.54 -0.29
C CYS A 86 0.32 33.13 -0.11
N ARG A 87 0.80 32.80 1.10
CA ARG A 87 1.30 31.46 1.42
C ARG A 87 0.22 30.40 1.25
N GLN A 88 -0.99 30.64 1.77
CA GLN A 88 -2.13 29.74 1.60
C GLN A 88 -2.53 29.60 0.12
N GLY A 89 -2.55 30.70 -0.63
CA GLY A 89 -2.82 30.69 -2.07
C GLY A 89 -1.79 29.89 -2.85
N LEU A 90 -0.50 30.09 -2.58
CA LEU A 90 0.59 29.32 -3.18
C LEU A 90 0.50 27.84 -2.82
N GLN A 91 0.22 27.49 -1.56
CA GLN A 91 0.08 26.11 -1.12
C GLN A 91 -1.12 25.43 -1.80
N SER A 92 -2.25 26.15 -1.92
CA SER A 92 -3.43 25.67 -2.67
C SER A 92 -3.11 25.45 -4.15
N SER A 93 -2.42 26.38 -4.80
CA SER A 93 -2.00 26.24 -6.20
C SER A 93 -1.03 25.08 -6.39
N LEU A 94 -0.08 24.88 -5.49
CA LEU A 94 0.85 23.76 -5.50
C LEU A 94 0.10 22.43 -5.37
N SER A 95 -0.81 22.31 -4.40
CA SER A 95 -1.66 21.11 -4.26
C SER A 95 -2.54 20.87 -5.50
N HIS A 96 -3.05 21.92 -6.13
CA HIS A 96 -3.82 21.80 -7.37
C HIS A 96 -2.96 21.27 -8.53
N LEU A 97 -1.77 21.84 -8.74
CA LEU A 97 -0.83 21.38 -9.77
C LEU A 97 -0.38 19.94 -9.55
N GLN A 98 -0.11 19.55 -8.30
CA GLN A 98 0.21 18.15 -7.96
C GLN A 98 -0.93 17.20 -8.33
N ARG A 99 -2.18 17.54 -8.02
CA ARG A 99 -3.33 16.72 -8.42
C ARG A 99 -3.49 16.63 -9.93
N LEU A 100 -3.26 17.72 -10.66
CA LEU A 100 -3.28 17.73 -12.11
C LEU A 100 -2.19 16.84 -12.69
N LEU A 101 -0.96 16.93 -12.17
CA LEU A 101 0.16 16.08 -12.59
C LEU A 101 -0.18 14.60 -12.37
N SER A 102 -0.60 14.21 -11.15
CA SER A 102 -0.97 12.83 -10.85
C SER A 102 -2.18 12.33 -11.65
N ARG A 103 -3.03 13.23 -12.16
CA ARG A 103 -4.12 12.87 -13.07
C ARG A 103 -3.57 12.60 -14.47
N THR A 104 -2.77 13.51 -15.01
CA THR A 104 -2.14 13.35 -16.33
C THR A 104 -1.25 12.11 -16.41
N GLU A 105 -0.50 11.81 -15.35
CA GLU A 105 0.32 10.59 -15.25
C GLU A 105 -0.54 9.33 -15.29
N ARG A 106 -1.63 9.30 -14.53
CA ARG A 106 -2.59 8.18 -14.56
C ARG A 106 -3.27 8.04 -15.92
N ASP A 107 -3.68 9.14 -16.54
CA ASP A 107 -4.32 9.12 -17.86
C ASP A 107 -3.33 8.58 -18.91
N ARG A 108 -2.05 8.97 -18.83
CA ARG A 108 -0.98 8.40 -19.66
C ARG A 108 -0.83 6.90 -19.45
N GLU A 109 -0.73 6.44 -18.20
CA GLU A 109 -0.59 5.01 -17.87
C GLU A 109 -1.78 4.17 -18.37
N ILE A 110 -3.01 4.66 -18.15
CA ILE A 110 -4.23 3.98 -18.62
C ILE A 110 -4.24 3.93 -20.15
N GLY A 111 -3.91 5.05 -20.81
CA GLY A 111 -3.82 5.14 -22.27
C GLY A 111 -2.79 4.16 -22.83
N THR A 112 -1.58 4.13 -22.27
CA THR A 112 -0.52 3.20 -22.66
C THR A 112 -0.96 1.75 -22.49
N ARG A 113 -1.52 1.38 -21.32
CA ARG A 113 -2.01 0.02 -21.06
C ARG A 113 -3.14 -0.39 -22.01
N HIS A 114 -4.04 0.53 -22.35
CA HIS A 114 -5.12 0.28 -23.30
C HIS A 114 -4.58 0.04 -24.73
N LEU A 115 -3.60 0.83 -25.14
CA LEU A 115 -2.92 0.67 -26.43
C LEU A 115 -2.21 -0.69 -26.51
N ILE A 116 -1.41 -1.04 -25.51
CA ILE A 116 -0.72 -2.33 -25.42
C ILE A 116 -1.73 -3.47 -25.54
N ASN A 117 -2.78 -3.47 -24.73
CA ASN A 117 -3.82 -4.52 -24.79
C ASN A 117 -4.48 -4.61 -26.17
N SER A 118 -4.71 -3.48 -26.84
CA SER A 118 -5.31 -3.44 -28.18
C SER A 118 -4.35 -4.00 -29.23
N CYS A 119 -3.08 -3.61 -29.19
CA CYS A 119 -2.02 -4.13 -30.05
C CYS A 119 -1.83 -5.64 -29.84
N THR A 120 -1.75 -6.10 -28.60
CA THR A 120 -1.66 -7.52 -28.25
C THR A 120 -2.87 -8.29 -28.77
N ARG A 121 -4.08 -7.78 -28.63
CA ARG A 121 -5.29 -8.44 -29.16
C ARG A 121 -5.23 -8.59 -30.68
N LEU A 122 -4.93 -7.52 -31.40
CA LEU A 122 -4.81 -7.54 -32.87
C LEU A 122 -3.69 -8.49 -33.34
N PHE A 123 -2.59 -8.57 -32.58
CA PHE A 123 -1.53 -9.53 -32.83
C PHE A 123 -2.01 -10.97 -32.65
N LEU A 124 -2.64 -11.29 -31.51
CA LEU A 124 -3.11 -12.64 -31.21
C LEU A 124 -4.21 -13.13 -32.17
N GLU A 125 -5.02 -12.23 -32.75
CA GLU A 125 -6.01 -12.57 -33.79
C GLU A 125 -5.35 -13.26 -35.01
N LYS A 126 -4.10 -12.92 -35.35
CA LYS A 126 -3.34 -13.60 -36.43
C LYS A 126 -2.98 -15.05 -36.10
N TYR A 127 -2.89 -15.38 -34.80
CA TYR A 127 -2.48 -16.69 -34.29
C TYR A 127 -3.64 -17.50 -33.71
N GLU A 128 -4.90 -17.11 -33.95
CA GLU A 128 -6.08 -17.78 -33.38
C GLU A 128 -6.13 -19.27 -33.74
N THR A 129 -5.68 -19.66 -34.93
CA THR A 129 -5.62 -21.08 -35.33
C THR A 129 -4.65 -21.89 -34.47
N GLN A 130 -3.50 -21.32 -34.15
CA GLN A 130 -2.47 -21.90 -33.29
C GLN A 130 -2.97 -21.97 -31.84
N ILE A 131 -3.63 -20.92 -31.36
CA ILE A 131 -4.27 -20.88 -30.03
C ILE A 131 -5.33 -22.00 -29.91
N MET A 132 -6.13 -22.23 -30.94
CA MET A 132 -7.13 -23.31 -30.95
C MET A 132 -6.49 -24.71 -30.93
N LYS A 133 -5.39 -24.90 -31.67
CA LYS A 133 -4.62 -26.16 -31.63
C LYS A 133 -4.03 -26.39 -30.25
N PHE A 134 -3.37 -25.39 -29.69
CA PHE A 134 -2.82 -25.39 -28.33
C PHE A 134 -3.90 -25.74 -27.29
N HIS A 135 -5.06 -25.08 -27.33
CA HIS A 135 -6.15 -25.37 -26.41
C HIS A 135 -6.63 -26.83 -26.53
N THR A 136 -6.77 -27.34 -27.75
CA THR A 136 -7.20 -28.73 -27.97
C THR A 136 -6.15 -29.72 -27.47
N GLU A 137 -4.87 -29.44 -27.66
CA GLU A 137 -3.77 -30.26 -27.16
C GLU A 137 -3.71 -30.23 -25.63
N PHE A 138 -3.83 -29.05 -25.01
CA PHE A 138 -3.89 -28.88 -23.56
C PHE A 138 -5.00 -29.71 -22.91
N GLN A 139 -6.17 -29.80 -23.56
CA GLN A 139 -7.29 -30.60 -23.08
C GLN A 139 -7.04 -32.12 -23.14
N ARG A 140 -6.16 -32.58 -24.03
CA ARG A 140 -5.83 -34.00 -24.16
C ARG A 140 -4.79 -34.46 -23.15
N LEU A 141 -3.97 -33.53 -22.65
CA LEU A 141 -2.98 -33.82 -21.62
C LEU A 141 -3.67 -34.09 -20.28
N THR A 142 -3.10 -35.03 -19.53
CA THR A 142 -3.61 -35.40 -18.20
C THR A 142 -2.62 -35.06 -17.10
N LEU A 143 -1.33 -35.18 -17.37
CA LEU A 143 -0.28 -34.90 -16.41
C LEU A 143 -0.05 -33.38 -16.27
N ALA A 144 0.26 -32.95 -15.05
CA ALA A 144 0.38 -31.53 -14.72
C ALA A 144 1.66 -30.91 -15.30
N ASP A 145 2.76 -31.65 -15.27
CA ASP A 145 4.06 -31.30 -15.87
C ASP A 145 3.98 -31.17 -17.40
N GLU A 146 3.31 -32.11 -18.08
CA GLU A 146 3.09 -31.99 -19.53
C GLU A 146 2.28 -30.73 -19.88
N LYS A 147 1.29 -30.39 -19.05
CA LYS A 147 0.47 -29.17 -19.24
C LYS A 147 1.29 -27.90 -19.03
N THR A 148 2.16 -27.87 -18.03
CA THR A 148 3.03 -26.71 -17.77
C THR A 148 4.04 -26.53 -18.87
N ASP A 149 4.65 -27.61 -19.35
CA ASP A 149 5.62 -27.59 -20.45
C ASP A 149 4.98 -27.10 -21.76
N LEU A 150 3.74 -27.55 -22.04
CA LEU A 150 2.99 -27.10 -23.21
C LEU A 150 2.68 -25.60 -23.13
N VAL A 151 2.25 -25.10 -21.96
CA VAL A 151 1.98 -23.67 -21.75
C VAL A 151 3.25 -22.84 -21.94
N ASN A 152 4.34 -23.23 -21.30
CA ASN A 152 5.62 -22.51 -21.38
C ASN A 152 6.14 -22.47 -22.81
N SER A 153 6.16 -23.62 -23.50
CA SER A 153 6.59 -23.72 -24.90
C SER A 153 5.73 -22.85 -25.83
N PHE A 154 4.42 -22.81 -25.60
CA PHE A 154 3.52 -21.99 -26.41
C PHE A 154 3.69 -20.50 -26.14
N LEU A 155 3.86 -20.09 -24.88
CA LEU A 155 4.14 -18.70 -24.52
C LEU A 155 5.47 -18.23 -25.11
N GLU A 156 6.54 -19.01 -24.98
CA GLU A 156 7.85 -18.72 -25.59
C GLU A 156 7.76 -18.57 -27.12
N PHE A 157 7.02 -19.46 -27.78
CA PHE A 157 6.74 -19.34 -29.21
C PHE A 157 6.06 -18.00 -29.53
N ILE A 158 4.97 -17.65 -28.85
CA ILE A 158 4.22 -16.42 -29.12
C ILE A 158 5.04 -15.16 -28.78
N TYR A 159 5.83 -15.18 -27.70
CA TYR A 159 6.71 -14.06 -27.34
C TYR A 159 7.75 -13.80 -28.41
N ARG A 160 8.39 -14.86 -28.94
CA ARG A 160 9.34 -14.72 -30.04
C ARG A 160 8.70 -14.13 -31.29
N GLU A 161 7.47 -14.54 -31.61
CA GLU A 161 6.73 -13.99 -32.75
C GLU A 161 6.34 -12.52 -32.52
N MET A 162 5.99 -12.14 -31.28
CA MET A 162 5.68 -10.76 -30.91
C MET A 162 6.89 -9.84 -31.10
N GLU A 163 8.09 -10.27 -30.71
CA GLU A 163 9.32 -9.48 -30.86
C GLU A 163 9.67 -9.18 -32.33
N GLN A 164 9.22 -10.00 -33.28
CA GLN A 164 9.45 -9.79 -34.71
C GLN A 164 8.44 -8.82 -35.34
N GLU A 165 7.36 -8.46 -34.65
CA GLU A 165 6.33 -7.59 -35.21
C GLU A 165 6.78 -6.13 -35.23
N PRO A 166 6.61 -5.42 -36.37
CA PRO A 166 7.11 -4.05 -36.53
C PRO A 166 6.44 -3.06 -35.58
N ILE A 167 5.24 -3.36 -35.07
CA ILE A 167 4.52 -2.51 -34.11
C ILE A 167 5.25 -2.39 -32.77
N TRP A 168 6.09 -3.37 -32.42
CA TRP A 168 6.83 -3.41 -31.16
C TRP A 168 8.29 -2.96 -31.30
N ALA A 169 8.76 -2.64 -32.52
CA ALA A 169 10.15 -2.29 -32.78
C ALA A 169 10.65 -1.04 -32.02
N ALA A 170 9.74 -0.13 -31.64
CA ALA A 170 10.04 1.07 -30.87
C ALA A 170 9.49 1.03 -29.43
N ALA A 171 9.00 -0.14 -28.98
CA ALA A 171 8.48 -0.30 -27.63
C ALA A 171 9.63 -0.29 -26.59
N THR A 172 9.39 0.30 -25.43
CA THR A 172 10.34 0.20 -24.31
C THR A 172 10.28 -1.20 -23.69
N GLU A 173 11.32 -1.58 -22.95
CA GLU A 173 11.38 -2.85 -22.22
C GLU A 173 10.14 -3.07 -21.32
N CYS A 174 9.75 -2.04 -20.57
CA CYS A 174 8.54 -2.07 -19.74
C CYS A 174 7.25 -2.27 -20.57
N GLN A 175 7.16 -1.70 -21.78
CA GLN A 175 6.02 -1.92 -22.65
C GLN A 175 5.99 -3.34 -23.24
N LEU A 176 7.16 -3.92 -23.53
CA LEU A 176 7.28 -5.31 -23.98
C LEU A 176 6.89 -6.28 -22.86
N GLU A 177 7.32 -6.03 -21.63
CA GLU A 177 6.90 -6.81 -20.46
C GLU A 177 5.38 -6.75 -20.27
N ASP A 178 4.77 -5.56 -20.35
CA ASP A 178 3.32 -5.38 -20.29
C ASP A 178 2.59 -6.13 -21.42
N ALA A 179 3.17 -6.16 -22.62
CA ALA A 179 2.64 -6.92 -23.76
C ALA A 179 2.73 -8.44 -23.53
N CYS A 180 3.87 -8.95 -23.04
CA CYS A 180 4.03 -10.36 -22.67
C CYS A 180 3.03 -10.78 -21.59
N LEU A 181 2.78 -9.91 -20.60
CA LEU A 181 1.75 -10.14 -19.58
C LEU A 181 0.33 -10.14 -20.16
N ALA A 182 0.04 -9.25 -21.11
CA ALA A 182 -1.26 -9.25 -21.80
C ALA A 182 -1.47 -10.51 -22.66
N ILE A 183 -0.41 -11.02 -23.29
CA ILE A 183 -0.41 -12.29 -24.01
C ILE A 183 -0.68 -13.45 -23.04
N GLU A 184 0.08 -13.54 -21.95
CA GLU A 184 -0.09 -14.59 -20.94
C GLU A 184 -1.52 -14.59 -20.40
N ARG A 185 -2.07 -13.42 -20.06
CA ARG A 185 -3.48 -13.28 -19.63
C ARG A 185 -4.46 -13.82 -20.67
N SER A 186 -4.23 -13.52 -21.94
CA SER A 186 -5.11 -13.94 -23.03
C SER A 186 -5.07 -15.46 -23.23
N VAL A 187 -3.87 -16.05 -23.24
CA VAL A 187 -3.66 -17.50 -23.38
C VAL A 187 -4.22 -18.26 -22.16
N MET A 188 -3.80 -17.89 -20.95
CA MET A 188 -4.25 -18.55 -19.72
C MET A 188 -5.76 -18.42 -19.53
N SER A 189 -6.38 -17.32 -19.94
CA SER A 189 -7.84 -17.15 -19.86
C SER A 189 -8.62 -18.19 -20.68
N ARG A 190 -8.05 -18.70 -21.78
CA ARG A 190 -8.70 -19.74 -22.62
C ARG A 190 -8.68 -21.12 -21.97
N ILE A 191 -7.65 -21.44 -21.20
CA ILE A 191 -7.45 -22.75 -20.56
C ILE A 191 -7.75 -22.73 -19.05
N TYR A 192 -8.19 -21.59 -18.51
CA TYR A 192 -8.22 -21.32 -17.07
C TYR A 192 -8.95 -22.39 -16.26
N THR A 193 -10.15 -22.81 -16.70
CA THR A 193 -10.95 -23.78 -15.96
C THR A 193 -10.24 -25.13 -15.85
N GLN A 194 -9.65 -25.61 -16.95
CA GLN A 194 -8.94 -26.90 -16.97
C GLN A 194 -7.57 -26.83 -16.30
N ALA A 195 -6.96 -25.65 -16.26
CA ALA A 195 -5.69 -25.43 -15.59
C ALA A 195 -5.86 -25.28 -14.07
N LEU A 196 -6.95 -24.64 -13.61
CA LEU A 196 -7.28 -24.49 -12.19
C LEU A 196 -7.82 -25.79 -11.56
N PHE A 197 -8.58 -26.58 -12.33
CA PHE A 197 -9.16 -27.85 -11.91
C PHE A 197 -8.68 -28.99 -12.81
N PRO A 198 -7.39 -29.38 -12.75
CA PRO A 198 -6.84 -30.45 -13.57
C PRO A 198 -7.55 -31.80 -13.39
N ASN A 199 -8.09 -32.08 -12.20
CA ASN A 199 -8.87 -33.28 -11.89
C ASN A 199 -10.40 -33.05 -11.96
N GLY A 200 -10.84 -31.91 -12.49
CA GLY A 200 -12.26 -31.57 -12.64
C GLY A 200 -13.02 -31.54 -11.31
N ASP A 201 -14.11 -32.31 -11.23
CA ASP A 201 -15.02 -32.33 -10.08
C ASP A 201 -14.35 -32.74 -8.76
N GLY A 202 -13.26 -33.51 -8.82
CA GLY A 202 -12.49 -33.88 -7.63
C GLY A 202 -11.87 -32.65 -6.94
N ASP A 203 -11.27 -31.75 -7.72
CA ASP A 203 -10.69 -30.52 -7.19
C ASP A 203 -11.78 -29.56 -6.69
N ILE A 204 -12.89 -29.45 -7.43
CA ILE A 204 -14.04 -28.63 -7.04
C ILE A 204 -14.63 -29.12 -5.72
N SER A 205 -14.83 -30.43 -5.56
CA SER A 205 -15.34 -31.02 -4.32
C SER A 205 -14.37 -30.79 -3.16
N ARG A 206 -13.06 -30.96 -3.38
CA ARG A 206 -12.02 -30.69 -2.38
C ARG A 206 -12.09 -29.23 -1.90
N ASP A 207 -12.19 -28.27 -2.82
CA ASP A 207 -12.30 -26.86 -2.49
C ASP A 207 -13.61 -26.52 -1.79
N GLN A 208 -14.73 -27.15 -2.15
CA GLN A 208 -16.01 -26.97 -1.45
C GLN A 208 -15.93 -27.44 0.01
N VAL A 209 -15.33 -28.60 0.27
CA VAL A 209 -15.12 -29.11 1.63
C VAL A 209 -14.26 -28.13 2.44
N TYR A 210 -13.16 -27.65 1.86
CA TYR A 210 -12.28 -26.70 2.53
C TYR A 210 -12.96 -25.34 2.78
N HIS A 211 -13.72 -24.83 1.82
CA HIS A 211 -14.49 -23.58 1.97
C HIS A 211 -15.56 -23.69 3.07
N GLN A 212 -16.24 -24.84 3.19
CA GLN A 212 -17.16 -25.11 4.29
C GLN A 212 -16.44 -25.22 5.63
N HIS A 213 -15.24 -25.81 5.64
CA HIS A 213 -14.42 -25.89 6.83
C HIS A 213 -14.04 -24.50 7.35
N ILE A 214 -13.53 -23.62 6.49
CA ILE A 214 -13.25 -22.21 6.83
C ILE A 214 -14.51 -21.50 7.33
N ARG A 215 -15.65 -21.71 6.65
CA ARG A 215 -16.92 -21.08 7.04
C ARG A 215 -17.29 -21.44 8.48
N LYS A 216 -17.23 -22.71 8.86
CA LYS A 216 -17.48 -23.15 10.24
C LYS A 216 -16.47 -22.54 11.23
N LEU A 217 -15.18 -22.50 10.89
CA LEU A 217 -14.17 -21.84 11.74
C LEU A 217 -14.50 -20.36 11.97
N SER A 218 -14.96 -19.66 10.92
CA SER A 218 -15.25 -18.22 10.98
C SER A 218 -16.39 -17.84 11.93
N GLU A 219 -17.26 -18.79 12.30
CA GLU A 219 -18.36 -18.56 13.24
C GLU A 219 -17.85 -18.34 14.68
N ASN A 220 -16.77 -19.01 15.05
CA ASN A 220 -16.25 -19.02 16.43
C ASN A 220 -14.91 -18.29 16.59
N ILE A 221 -14.18 -18.04 15.50
CA ILE A 221 -12.84 -17.46 15.58
C ILE A 221 -12.87 -15.97 15.94
N LYS A 222 -12.20 -15.62 17.03
CA LYS A 222 -11.98 -14.24 17.48
C LYS A 222 -10.49 -13.90 17.38
N PRO A 223 -10.10 -12.62 17.32
CA PRO A 223 -8.68 -12.24 17.33
C PRO A 223 -7.91 -12.78 18.54
N SER A 224 -8.60 -12.98 19.67
CA SER A 224 -8.07 -13.56 20.90
C SER A 224 -8.16 -15.09 20.94
N HIS A 225 -8.34 -15.76 19.80
CA HIS A 225 -8.41 -17.23 19.74
C HIS A 225 -7.08 -17.84 20.22
N PRO A 226 -7.08 -18.91 21.03
CA PRO A 226 -5.86 -19.54 21.54
C PRO A 226 -4.87 -19.93 20.44
N ASP A 227 -5.37 -20.41 19.30
CA ASP A 227 -4.51 -20.84 18.19
C ASP A 227 -3.89 -19.68 17.39
N LEU A 228 -4.49 -18.48 17.45
CA LEU A 228 -3.99 -17.31 16.72
C LEU A 228 -3.15 -16.40 17.61
N CYS A 229 -3.51 -16.24 18.88
CA CYS A 229 -2.77 -15.40 19.84
C CYS A 229 -2.43 -13.98 19.32
N ILE A 230 -3.31 -13.34 18.54
CA ILE A 230 -3.01 -12.02 17.95
C ILE A 230 -2.85 -11.00 19.08
N PRO A 231 -1.69 -10.32 19.21
CA PRO A 231 -1.46 -9.34 20.26
C PRO A 231 -2.50 -8.21 20.26
N SER A 232 -2.98 -7.80 21.44
CA SER A 232 -4.02 -6.76 21.57
C SER A 232 -3.63 -5.42 20.93
N LYS A 233 -2.33 -5.12 20.81
CA LYS A 233 -1.81 -3.94 20.09
C LYS A 233 -2.30 -3.85 18.64
N TYR A 234 -2.61 -4.97 17.99
CA TYR A 234 -3.03 -5.02 16.60
C TYR A 234 -4.54 -5.10 16.41
N HIS A 235 -5.32 -5.14 17.49
CA HIS A 235 -6.78 -5.29 17.39
C HIS A 235 -7.49 -4.03 16.88
N PHE A 236 -6.81 -2.89 16.82
CA PHE A 236 -7.39 -1.61 16.38
C PHE A 236 -7.98 -1.68 14.97
N GLU A 237 -7.28 -2.33 14.04
CA GLU A 237 -7.71 -2.48 12.65
C GLU A 237 -8.54 -3.75 12.39
N CYS A 238 -8.80 -4.58 13.42
CA CYS A 238 -9.56 -5.82 13.27
C CYS A 238 -10.99 -5.53 12.76
N PRO A 239 -11.52 -6.27 11.76
CA PRO A 239 -10.99 -7.53 11.20
C PRO A 239 -10.09 -7.36 9.97
N TRP A 240 -9.44 -6.20 9.78
CA TRP A 240 -8.60 -5.84 8.63
C TRP A 240 -9.35 -5.89 7.29
N PRO A 241 -10.44 -5.11 7.13
CA PRO A 241 -11.30 -5.17 5.96
C PRO A 241 -10.59 -4.82 4.64
N ALA A 242 -9.55 -3.97 4.69
CA ALA A 242 -8.74 -3.64 3.51
C ALA A 242 -7.98 -4.87 2.99
N ALA A 243 -7.32 -5.61 3.88
CA ALA A 243 -6.59 -6.83 3.52
C ALA A 243 -7.53 -7.96 3.06
N GLN A 244 -8.69 -8.11 3.73
CA GLN A 244 -9.72 -9.06 3.30
C GLN A 244 -10.18 -8.80 1.86
N ARG A 245 -10.36 -7.53 1.48
CA ARG A 245 -10.77 -7.15 0.13
C ARG A 245 -9.74 -7.56 -0.91
N GLU A 246 -8.44 -7.36 -0.64
CA GLU A 246 -7.37 -7.74 -1.56
C GLU A 246 -7.37 -9.25 -1.83
N ILE A 247 -7.46 -10.08 -0.80
CA ILE A 247 -7.43 -11.53 -0.97
C ILE A 247 -8.74 -12.09 -1.53
N PHE A 248 -9.88 -11.47 -1.23
CA PHE A 248 -11.18 -11.86 -1.80
C PHE A 248 -11.19 -11.76 -3.34
N LEU A 249 -10.42 -10.81 -3.90
CA LEU A 249 -10.31 -10.61 -5.35
C LEU A 249 -9.45 -11.65 -6.06
N ILE A 250 -8.80 -12.59 -5.37
CA ILE A 250 -7.90 -13.58 -5.99
C ILE A 250 -8.55 -14.38 -7.13
N ASN A 251 -9.87 -14.62 -7.06
CA ASN A 251 -10.60 -15.35 -8.09
C ASN A 251 -11.09 -14.48 -9.25
N ALA A 252 -10.98 -13.16 -9.15
CA ALA A 252 -11.22 -12.26 -10.28
C ALA A 252 -10.10 -12.35 -11.33
N TYR A 253 -8.93 -12.83 -10.93
CA TYR A 253 -7.75 -12.97 -11.79
C TYR A 253 -7.56 -14.41 -12.24
N LYS A 254 -7.11 -14.56 -13.49
CA LYS A 254 -6.94 -15.87 -14.14
C LYS A 254 -5.50 -16.32 -14.24
N THR A 255 -4.52 -15.42 -14.30
CA THR A 255 -3.11 -15.81 -14.38
C THR A 255 -2.53 -16.10 -13.00
N PRO A 256 -1.52 -16.98 -12.90
CA PRO A 256 -0.82 -17.24 -11.64
C PRO A 256 -0.22 -15.97 -11.05
N LYS A 257 0.44 -15.16 -11.89
CA LYS A 257 1.08 -13.90 -11.47
C LYS A 257 0.09 -12.89 -10.88
N ASP A 258 -1.08 -12.72 -11.51
CA ASP A 258 -2.07 -11.77 -10.99
C ASP A 258 -2.71 -12.26 -9.68
N LYS A 259 -2.90 -13.57 -9.53
CA LYS A 259 -3.34 -14.19 -8.27
C LYS A 259 -2.32 -13.99 -7.16
N LEU A 260 -1.04 -14.23 -7.45
CA LEU A 260 0.07 -13.94 -6.54
C LEU A 260 0.12 -12.44 -6.18
N GLY A 261 -0.12 -11.54 -7.14
CA GLY A 261 -0.25 -10.12 -6.88
C GLY A 261 -1.35 -9.76 -5.86
N CYS A 262 -2.44 -10.52 -5.78
CA CYS A 262 -3.45 -10.33 -4.74
C CYS A 262 -2.92 -10.71 -3.35
N ILE A 263 -2.13 -11.78 -3.27
CA ILE A 263 -1.46 -12.24 -2.04
C ILE A 263 -0.47 -11.17 -1.58
N LEU A 264 0.36 -10.63 -2.49
CA LEU A 264 1.30 -9.56 -2.15
C LEU A 264 0.57 -8.32 -1.64
N ARG A 265 -0.45 -7.81 -2.36
CA ARG A 265 -1.20 -6.63 -1.91
C ARG A 265 -1.89 -6.86 -0.57
N CYS A 266 -2.43 -8.06 -0.33
CA CYS A 266 -2.99 -8.44 0.97
C CYS A 266 -1.91 -8.36 2.07
N SER A 267 -0.75 -9.00 1.85
CA SER A 267 0.35 -9.03 2.80
C SER A 267 0.93 -7.64 3.10
N THR A 268 1.19 -6.83 2.07
CA THR A 268 1.64 -5.45 2.21
C THR A 268 0.61 -4.60 2.97
N THR A 269 -0.68 -4.80 2.70
CA THR A 269 -1.76 -4.11 3.42
C THR A 269 -1.75 -4.48 4.90
N ILE A 270 -1.61 -5.77 5.24
CA ILE A 270 -1.48 -6.21 6.63
C ILE A 270 -0.26 -5.55 7.28
N MET A 271 0.92 -5.64 6.67
CA MET A 271 2.15 -5.06 7.23
C MET A 271 2.05 -3.55 7.47
N ASN A 272 1.40 -2.82 6.56
CA ASN A 272 1.17 -1.39 6.73
C ASN A 272 0.26 -1.10 7.94
N LEU A 273 -0.85 -1.85 8.09
CA LEU A 273 -1.78 -1.70 9.22
C LEU A 273 -1.12 -2.06 10.57
N LEU A 274 -0.28 -3.10 10.59
CA LEU A 274 0.48 -3.48 11.78
C LEU A 274 1.53 -2.41 12.14
N SER A 275 2.18 -1.83 11.15
CA SER A 275 3.18 -0.76 11.36
C SER A 275 2.53 0.52 11.89
N MET A 276 1.34 0.88 11.42
CA MET A 276 0.58 2.00 11.95
C MET A 276 0.13 1.78 13.40
N SER A 277 -0.13 0.54 13.78
CA SER A 277 -0.55 0.17 15.14
C SER A 277 0.63 0.14 16.13
N ASN A 278 1.88 0.21 15.66
CA ASN A 278 3.07 0.11 16.50
C ASN A 278 4.21 1.02 16.00
N GLU A 279 4.23 2.27 16.48
CA GLU A 279 5.23 3.28 16.11
C GLU A 279 6.68 2.91 16.50
N LYS A 280 6.87 1.92 17.39
CA LYS A 280 8.17 1.64 18.03
C LYS A 280 8.93 0.47 17.43
N SER A 281 8.29 -0.42 16.66
CA SER A 281 8.99 -1.55 16.04
C SER A 281 8.33 -2.03 14.76
N VAL A 282 9.16 -2.41 13.79
CA VAL A 282 8.71 -3.08 12.56
C VAL A 282 8.06 -4.42 12.93
N PRO A 283 6.85 -4.73 12.44
CA PRO A 283 6.20 -6.02 12.69
C PRO A 283 7.07 -7.18 12.20
N ALA A 284 7.22 -8.22 13.03
CA ALA A 284 7.93 -9.44 12.64
C ALA A 284 6.99 -10.46 11.96
N ALA A 285 7.55 -11.55 11.42
CA ALA A 285 6.75 -12.64 10.86
C ALA A 285 5.75 -13.24 11.88
N ASP A 286 6.16 -13.31 13.16
CA ASP A 286 5.31 -13.79 14.25
C ASP A 286 4.14 -12.85 14.59
N ASP A 287 4.26 -11.55 14.29
CA ASP A 287 3.15 -10.59 14.40
C ASP A 287 2.22 -10.68 13.17
N PHE A 288 2.76 -11.10 12.01
CA PHE A 288 2.06 -11.12 10.72
C PHE A 288 1.22 -12.40 10.51
N MET A 289 1.81 -13.58 10.71
CA MET A 289 1.21 -14.87 10.36
C MET A 289 -0.18 -15.09 10.99
N PRO A 290 -0.38 -14.83 12.30
CA PRO A 290 -1.71 -14.93 12.90
C PRO A 290 -2.77 -14.02 12.28
N VAL A 291 -2.38 -12.82 11.87
CA VAL A 291 -3.27 -11.85 11.24
C VAL A 291 -3.62 -12.30 9.82
N LEU A 292 -2.65 -12.83 9.08
CA LEU A 292 -2.89 -13.42 7.75
C LEU A 292 -3.89 -14.58 7.83
N ILE A 293 -3.68 -15.53 8.76
CA ILE A 293 -4.60 -16.66 8.98
C ILE A 293 -6.01 -16.15 9.26
N TYR A 294 -6.15 -15.19 10.19
CA TYR A 294 -7.45 -14.61 10.52
C TYR A 294 -8.10 -13.92 9.30
N VAL A 295 -7.34 -13.14 8.54
CA VAL A 295 -7.83 -12.45 7.33
C VAL A 295 -8.31 -13.46 6.29
N ILE A 296 -7.59 -14.55 6.06
CA ILE A 296 -8.00 -15.62 5.14
C ILE A 296 -9.30 -16.28 5.62
N ILE A 297 -9.41 -16.60 6.91
CA ILE A 297 -10.61 -17.22 7.47
C ILE A 297 -11.82 -16.29 7.34
N ARG A 298 -11.64 -14.99 7.62
CA ARG A 298 -12.72 -14.00 7.54
C ARG A 298 -13.13 -13.67 6.10
N ALA A 299 -12.18 -13.64 5.16
CA ALA A 299 -12.48 -13.40 3.75
C ALA A 299 -13.05 -14.63 3.05
N ASN A 300 -12.65 -15.84 3.49
CA ASN A 300 -12.97 -17.14 2.91
C ASN A 300 -13.03 -17.16 1.36
N PRO A 301 -11.93 -16.83 0.65
CA PRO A 301 -11.91 -16.87 -0.81
C PRO A 301 -12.27 -18.27 -1.33
N PRO A 302 -13.07 -18.40 -2.41
CA PRO A 302 -13.35 -19.69 -3.00
C PRO A 302 -12.11 -20.30 -3.67
N CYS A 303 -12.12 -21.61 -3.90
CA CYS A 303 -11.10 -22.30 -4.72
C CYS A 303 -9.64 -22.09 -4.26
N LEU A 304 -9.41 -21.95 -2.95
CA LEU A 304 -8.06 -21.69 -2.40
C LEU A 304 -7.09 -22.83 -2.69
N LEU A 305 -7.49 -24.09 -2.52
CA LEU A 305 -6.60 -25.23 -2.70
C LEU A 305 -6.22 -25.41 -4.17
N SER A 306 -7.20 -25.30 -5.07
CA SER A 306 -6.91 -25.24 -6.50
C SER A 306 -6.07 -24.03 -6.89
N THR A 307 -6.25 -22.87 -6.26
CA THR A 307 -5.38 -21.71 -6.49
C THR A 307 -3.95 -22.00 -6.06
N LEU A 308 -3.74 -22.72 -4.96
CA LEU A 308 -2.41 -23.11 -4.50
C LEU A 308 -1.69 -23.97 -5.52
N GLN A 309 -2.35 -25.06 -5.89
CA GLN A 309 -1.85 -26.01 -6.89
C GLN A 309 -1.60 -25.32 -8.23
N TYR A 310 -2.48 -24.42 -8.65
CA TYR A 310 -2.36 -23.70 -9.91
C TYR A 310 -1.13 -22.79 -9.96
N ILE A 311 -0.88 -21.99 -8.92
CA ILE A 311 0.32 -21.14 -8.86
C ILE A 311 1.58 -22.00 -8.77
N GLN A 312 1.56 -23.06 -7.97
CA GLN A 312 2.68 -23.98 -7.84
C GLN A 312 3.01 -24.70 -9.15
N SER A 313 2.03 -25.03 -9.98
CA SER A 313 2.30 -25.65 -11.28
C SER A 313 2.81 -24.65 -12.32
N PHE A 314 2.18 -23.49 -12.46
CA PHE A 314 2.42 -22.58 -13.60
C PHE A 314 3.35 -21.39 -13.31
N TYR A 315 3.82 -21.22 -12.08
CA TYR A 315 4.62 -20.05 -11.68
C TYR A 315 5.75 -20.33 -10.69
N ASP A 316 5.87 -21.55 -10.14
CA ASP A 316 6.86 -21.84 -9.08
C ASP A 316 8.30 -21.56 -9.52
N ASP A 317 8.67 -21.95 -10.75
CA ASP A 317 10.00 -21.69 -11.33
C ASP A 317 10.33 -20.19 -11.48
N ARG A 318 9.31 -19.33 -11.48
CA ARG A 318 9.44 -17.87 -11.61
C ARG A 318 9.38 -17.14 -10.27
N LEU A 319 9.09 -17.83 -9.17
CA LEU A 319 9.06 -17.22 -7.83
C LEU A 319 10.47 -16.84 -7.37
N ALA A 320 10.68 -15.55 -7.14
CA ALA A 320 11.97 -15.04 -6.67
C ALA A 320 11.81 -13.93 -5.61
N GLY A 321 12.81 -13.82 -4.73
CA GLY A 321 12.91 -12.74 -3.75
C GLY A 321 11.67 -12.63 -2.83
N GLU A 322 11.07 -11.43 -2.82
CA GLU A 322 9.90 -11.12 -1.99
C GLU A 322 8.66 -11.96 -2.36
N GLU A 323 8.47 -12.28 -3.65
CA GLU A 323 7.33 -13.09 -4.11
C GLU A 323 7.33 -14.48 -3.47
N SER A 324 8.51 -15.12 -3.44
CA SER A 324 8.69 -16.44 -2.83
C SER A 324 8.42 -16.43 -1.31
N TYR A 325 8.85 -15.37 -0.62
CA TYR A 325 8.59 -15.20 0.81
C TYR A 325 7.09 -15.10 1.10
N TRP A 326 6.37 -14.18 0.44
CA TRP A 326 4.93 -14.02 0.67
C TRP A 326 4.13 -15.25 0.25
N TRP A 327 4.55 -15.91 -0.83
CA TRP A 327 3.98 -17.18 -1.23
C TRP A 327 4.12 -18.27 -0.17
N SER A 328 5.31 -18.39 0.44
CA SER A 328 5.58 -19.35 1.51
C SER A 328 4.74 -19.06 2.75
N GLN A 329 4.61 -17.79 3.16
CA GLN A 329 3.74 -17.40 4.28
C GLN A 329 2.28 -17.73 4.01
N PHE A 330 1.78 -17.42 2.80
CA PHE A 330 0.41 -17.71 2.40
C PHE A 330 0.10 -19.22 2.36
N SER A 331 1.01 -20.00 1.79
CA SER A 331 0.89 -21.46 1.75
C SER A 331 0.89 -22.04 3.16
N SER A 332 1.78 -21.56 4.04
CA SER A 332 1.85 -21.98 5.44
C SER A 332 0.57 -21.65 6.20
N ALA A 333 -0.01 -20.46 5.98
CA ALA A 333 -1.28 -20.08 6.59
C ALA A 333 -2.43 -21.01 6.18
N ILE A 334 -2.48 -21.43 4.91
CA ILE A 334 -3.51 -22.35 4.41
C ILE A 334 -3.31 -23.77 4.93
N GLU A 335 -2.07 -24.26 5.00
CA GLU A 335 -1.80 -25.55 5.65
C GLU A 335 -2.16 -25.54 7.13
N PHE A 336 -1.90 -24.44 7.84
CA PHE A 336 -2.31 -24.28 9.24
C PHE A 336 -3.84 -24.30 9.38
N ILE A 337 -4.58 -23.59 8.53
CA ILE A 337 -6.04 -23.59 8.57
C ILE A 337 -6.61 -25.00 8.40
N LYS A 338 -6.02 -25.84 7.53
CA LYS A 338 -6.48 -27.24 7.34
C LYS A 338 -6.39 -28.09 8.62
N THR A 339 -5.46 -27.78 9.52
CA THR A 339 -5.24 -28.54 10.76
C THR A 339 -5.98 -27.95 11.95
N MET A 340 -6.66 -26.80 11.80
CA MET A 340 -7.45 -26.20 12.87
C MET A 340 -8.70 -27.03 13.16
N GLU A 341 -8.98 -27.26 14.44
CA GLU A 341 -10.19 -27.94 14.88
C GLU A 341 -11.31 -26.95 15.18
N TYR A 342 -12.56 -27.41 15.12
CA TYR A 342 -13.69 -26.61 15.58
C TYR A 342 -13.67 -26.59 17.10
N CYS A 343 -13.66 -25.42 17.72
CA CYS A 343 -13.94 -25.35 19.16
C CYS A 343 -15.40 -25.78 19.40
N ASP A 344 -15.57 -26.88 20.13
CA ASP A 344 -16.85 -27.44 20.58
C ASP A 344 -17.66 -26.47 21.47
#